data_AF-A0A535HDL1-F1
#
_entry.id   AF-A0A535HDL1-F1
#
_cell.length_a   1.000
_cell.length_b   1.000
_cell.length_c   1.000
_cell.angle_alpha   90.00
_cell.angle_beta   90.00
_cell.angle_gamma   90.00
#
_symmetry.space_group_name_H-M   'P 1'
#
loop_
_entity.id
_entity.type
_entity.pdbx_description
1 polymer ?
#
loop_
_entity_poly.entity_id
_entity_poly.type
_entity_poly.pdbx_seq_one_letter_code
_entity_poly.pdbx_strand_id
1 'polypeptide(L)' 'LRAVVTQNTDGLHQRAGSGRVIELHGSSHEVVCLDCEARLPRDQADRMNREHCPPSCPACGGRFLKPTVVLFGEALP' A
#
# COMPACT_ATOMS: atom_id res chain seq x y z
N LEU A 1 -3.66 18.96 19.01
CA LEU A 1 -3.47 18.75 17.55
C LEU A 1 -4.78 18.23 16.96
N ARG A 2 -5.18 18.71 15.76
CA ARG A 2 -6.40 18.22 15.08
C ARG A 2 -6.15 17.01 14.18
N ALA A 3 -5.01 17.00 13.49
CA ALA A 3 -4.53 15.92 12.66
C ALA A 3 -3.02 16.08 12.41
N VAL A 4 -2.38 15.00 11.96
CA VAL A 4 -1.06 14.99 11.31
C VAL A 4 -1.30 14.78 9.83
N VAL A 5 -0.77 15.66 8.99
CA VAL A 5 -0.74 15.48 7.53
C VAL A 5 0.69 15.13 7.17
N THR A 6 0.91 14.01 6.49
CA THR A 6 2.24 13.51 6.17
C THR A 6 2.35 13.10 4.72
N GLN A 7 3.54 13.30 4.15
CA GLN A 7 3.94 12.78 2.84
C GLN A 7 4.62 11.41 2.95
N ASN A 8 4.93 10.98 4.17
CA ASN A 8 5.53 9.68 4.43
C ASN A 8 4.50 8.58 4.23
N THR A 9 4.96 7.42 3.81
CA THR A 9 4.12 6.23 3.54
C THR A 9 4.43 5.08 4.51
N ASP A 10 5.22 5.35 5.55
CA ASP A 10 5.84 4.38 6.46
C ASP A 10 4.98 3.99 7.69
N GLY A 11 3.87 4.70 7.91
CA GLY A 11 2.97 4.51 9.04
C GLY A 11 3.57 4.85 10.42
N LEU A 12 4.72 5.53 10.49
CA LEU A 12 5.40 5.78 11.77
C LEU A 12 4.61 6.71 12.69
N HIS A 13 3.81 7.63 12.16
CA HIS A 13 2.97 8.50 12.99
C HIS A 13 1.90 7.71 13.76
N GLN A 14 1.26 6.74 13.08
CA GLN A 14 0.27 5.84 13.66
C GLN A 14 0.94 4.95 14.71
N ARG A 15 2.11 4.38 14.39
CA ARG A 15 2.91 3.57 15.34
C ARG A 15 3.38 4.37 16.56
N ALA A 16 3.60 5.67 16.41
CA ALA A 16 3.93 6.58 17.51
C ALA A 16 2.70 7.07 18.30
N GLY A 17 1.49 6.60 17.97
CA GLY A 17 0.26 6.91 18.70
C GLY A 17 -0.49 8.15 18.22
N SER A 18 -0.19 8.68 17.02
CA SER A 18 -0.96 9.78 16.44
C SER A 18 -2.37 9.30 16.09
N GLY A 19 -3.41 9.94 16.66
CA GLY A 19 -4.79 9.47 16.50
C GLY A 19 -5.44 9.78 15.13
N ARG A 20 -5.13 10.92 14.50
CA ARG A 20 -5.66 11.29 13.18
C ARG A 20 -4.52 11.63 12.24
N VAL A 21 -4.18 10.71 11.34
CA VAL A 21 -3.12 10.85 10.34
C VAL A 21 -3.73 10.84 8.94
N ILE A 22 -3.32 11.78 8.08
CA ILE A 22 -3.69 11.86 6.68
C ILE A 22 -2.40 11.63 5.87
N GLU A 23 -2.33 10.49 5.18
CA GLU A 23 -1.19 10.09 4.35
C GLU A 23 -1.42 10.55 2.91
N LEU A 24 -0.82 11.68 2.53
CA LEU A 24 -1.04 12.29 1.21
C LEU A 24 -0.60 11.38 0.07
N HIS A 25 0.47 10.61 0.26
CA HIS A 25 1.03 9.74 -0.77
C HIS A 25 0.61 8.28 -0.62
N GLY A 26 -0.52 8.02 0.04
CA GLY A 26 -0.99 6.66 0.32
C GLY A 26 -0.08 5.92 1.30
N SER A 27 -0.16 4.59 1.28
CA SER A 27 0.46 3.73 2.29
C SER A 27 1.32 2.63 1.69
N SER A 28 2.44 2.32 2.33
CA SER A 28 3.31 1.19 1.95
C SER A 28 2.88 -0.15 2.59
N HIS A 29 1.86 -0.13 3.44
CA HIS A 29 1.40 -1.31 4.19
C HIS A 29 0.54 -2.28 3.37
N GLU A 30 0.04 -1.85 2.22
CA GLU A 30 -0.79 -2.66 1.35
C GLU A 30 -0.29 -2.61 -0.10
N VAL A 31 -0.65 -3.65 -0.85
CA VAL A 31 -0.62 -3.63 -2.32
C VAL A 31 -2.03 -3.88 -2.86
N VAL A 32 -2.29 -3.38 -4.06
CA VAL A 32 -3.56 -3.51 -4.79
C VAL A 32 -3.30 -4.20 -6.14
N CYS A 33 -4.16 -5.14 -6.50
CA CYS A 33 -4.15 -5.71 -7.85
C CYS A 33 -4.71 -4.71 -8.85
N LEU A 34 -3.98 -4.48 -9.94
CA LEU A 34 -4.43 -3.56 -10.99
C LEU A 34 -5.55 -4.13 -11.87
N ASP A 35 -5.81 -5.43 -11.81
CA ASP A 35 -6.83 -6.10 -12.64
C ASP A 35 -8.18 -6.24 -11.92
N CYS A 36 -8.18 -6.49 -10.60
CA CYS A 36 -9.41 -6.76 -9.83
C CYS A 36 -9.57 -5.91 -8.56
N GLU A 37 -8.65 -4.97 -8.31
CA GLU A 37 -8.65 -4.06 -7.14
C GLU A 37 -8.57 -4.74 -5.77
N ALA A 38 -8.36 -6.07 -5.72
CA ALA A 38 -8.13 -6.78 -4.47
C ALA A 38 -6.89 -6.23 -3.76
N ARG A 39 -7.06 -5.88 -2.48
CA ARG A 39 -6.00 -5.42 -1.59
C ARG A 39 -5.47 -6.56 -0.74
N LEU A 40 -4.17 -6.55 -0.51
CA LEU A 40 -3.53 -7.48 0.42
C LEU A 40 -2.42 -6.78 1.22
N PRO A 41 -2.17 -7.24 2.45
CA PRO A 41 -1.04 -6.77 3.24
C PRO A 41 0.29 -6.91 2.50
N ARG A 42 1.16 -5.91 2.64
CA ARG A 42 2.47 -5.87 1.98
C ARG A 42 3.36 -7.05 2.37
N ASP A 43 3.30 -7.48 3.63
CA ASP A 43 4.07 -8.63 4.12
C ASP A 43 3.63 -9.94 3.47
N GLN A 44 2.33 -10.11 3.17
CA GLN A 44 1.82 -11.23 2.40
C GLN A 44 2.35 -11.20 0.97
N ALA A 45 2.29 -10.04 0.30
CA ALA A 45 2.83 -9.87 -1.05
C ALA A 45 4.34 -10.15 -1.10
N ASP A 46 5.10 -9.71 -0.10
CA ASP A 46 6.55 -9.96 -0.01
C ASP A 46 6.88 -11.44 0.24
N ARG A 47 6.03 -12.19 0.97
CA ARG A 47 6.17 -13.66 1.09
C ARG A 47 5.95 -14.33 -0.26
N MET A 48 4.85 -13.99 -0.94
CA MET A 48 4.54 -14.53 -2.28
C MET A 48 5.64 -14.22 -3.29
N ASN A 49 6.20 -12.99 -3.25
CA ASN A 49 7.27 -12.57 -4.15
C ASN A 49 8.58 -13.36 -3.96
N ARG A 50 8.84 -13.90 -2.74
CA ARG A 50 10.00 -14.77 -2.48
C ARG A 50 9.82 -16.17 -3.07
N GLU A 51 8.59 -16.64 -3.16
CA GLU A 51 8.25 -17.93 -3.76
C GLU A 51 8.18 -17.83 -5.29
N HIS A 52 7.57 -16.77 -5.81
CA HIS A 52 7.42 -16.52 -7.25
C HIS A 52 7.44 -15.03 -7.56
N CYS A 53 8.39 -14.58 -8.40
CA CYS A 53 8.60 -13.17 -8.71
C CYS A 53 8.33 -12.87 -10.21
N PRO A 54 7.40 -11.94 -10.55
CA PRO A 54 6.47 -11.27 -9.65
C PRO A 54 5.31 -12.20 -9.22
N PRO A 55 4.75 -12.00 -8.01
CA PRO A 55 3.64 -12.82 -7.53
C PRO A 55 2.36 -12.47 -8.30
N SER A 56 1.56 -13.49 -8.58
CA SER A 56 0.22 -13.28 -9.14
C SER A 56 -0.79 -12.96 -8.04
N CYS A 57 -1.83 -12.19 -8.38
CA CYS A 57 -2.93 -11.88 -7.48
C CYS A 57 -3.62 -13.17 -7.04
N PRO A 58 -3.80 -13.42 -5.74
CA PRO A 58 -4.44 -14.65 -5.26
C PRO A 58 -5.95 -14.69 -5.54
N ALA A 59 -6.56 -13.54 -5.85
CA ALA A 59 -8.01 -13.45 -6.12
C ALA A 59 -8.36 -13.70 -7.59
N CYS A 60 -7.55 -13.21 -8.54
CA CYS A 60 -7.88 -13.26 -9.97
C CYS A 60 -6.77 -13.81 -10.88
N GLY A 61 -5.56 -14.08 -10.35
CA GLY A 61 -4.39 -14.46 -11.17
C GLY A 61 -3.73 -13.31 -11.92
N GLY A 62 -4.16 -12.06 -11.70
CA GLY A 62 -3.58 -10.85 -12.28
C GLY A 62 -2.10 -10.68 -11.96
N ARG A 63 -1.32 -10.07 -12.86
CA ARG A 63 0.16 -10.08 -12.76
C ARG A 63 0.76 -8.92 -12.00
N PHE A 64 0.00 -7.84 -11.82
CA PHE A 64 0.51 -6.61 -11.23
C PHE A 64 -0.15 -6.32 -9.89
N LEU A 65 0.63 -6.50 -8.83
CA LEU A 65 0.34 -6.02 -7.49
C LEU A 65 1.14 -4.74 -7.26
N LYS A 66 0.47 -3.59 -7.23
CA LYS A 66 1.08 -2.27 -7.03
C LYS A 66 0.98 -1.88 -5.55
N PRO A 67 2.03 -1.39 -4.89
CA PRO A 67 1.89 -0.74 -3.59
C PRO A 67 0.84 0.38 -3.64
N THR A 68 0.08 0.55 -2.57
CA THR A 68 -0.97 1.59 -2.51
C THR A 68 -0.43 3.01 -2.35
N VAL A 69 0.90 3.17 -2.42
CA VAL A 69 1.53 4.48 -2.53
C VAL A 69 1.16 5.14 -3.85
N VAL A 70 0.98 6.46 -3.80
CA VAL A 70 0.77 7.31 -4.96
C VAL A 70 2.11 7.44 -5.69
N LEU A 71 2.15 7.02 -6.95
CA LEU A 71 3.30 7.17 -7.83
C LEU A 71 3.22 8.47 -8.61
N PHE A 72 4.34 8.91 -9.19
CA PHE A 72 4.34 10.06 -10.07
C PHE A 72 3.35 9.87 -11.23
N GLY A 73 2.50 10.88 -11.45
CA GLY A 73 1.45 10.85 -12.47
C GLY A 73 0.09 10.34 -11.96
N GLU A 74 -0.01 9.83 -10.72
CA GLU A 74 -1.27 9.48 -10.10
C GLU A 74 -1.86 10.67 -9.32
N ALA A 75 -3.19 10.70 -9.19
CA ALA A 75 -3.88 11.69 -8.36
C ALA A 75 -3.67 11.40 -6.86
N LEU A 76 -3.66 12.47 -6.06
CA LEU A 76 -3.71 12.34 -4.60
C LEU A 76 -5.10 11.80 -4.15
N PRO A 77 -5.17 11.11 -3.00
CA PRO A 77 -6.41 10.58 -2.44
C PRO A 77 -7.42 11.66 -1.99
#